data_AF-A0A533XK31-F1
#
_entry.id   AF-A0A533XK31-F1
#
_cell.length_a   1.000
_cell.length_b   1.000
_cell.length_c   1.000
_cell.angle_alpha   90.00
_cell.angle_beta   90.00
_cell.angle_gamma   90.00
#
_symmetry.space_group_name_H-M   'P 1'
#
loop_
_entity.id
_entity.type
_entity.pdbx_description
1 polymer ?
#
loop_
_entity_poly.entity_id
_entity_poly.type
_entity_poly.pdbx_seq_one_letter_code
_entity_poly.pdbx_strand_id
1 'polypeptide(L)'
;MSQVVELRVSYRYVKEHPWVVQAMTGFLSAYFMEKPEFRVQQNFVELESGMHVWVCDIPPNMKVLALLKRLQADLPPCRYTQTETDPPARPQFLIDCPETEPLVP
;
A
#
# COMPACT_ATOMS: atom_id res chain seq x y z
N MET A 1 -6.48 9.72 18.83
CA MET A 1 -6.37 10.43 17.53
C MET A 1 -5.96 9.40 16.50
N SER A 2 -6.71 9.24 15.40
CA SER A 2 -6.28 8.40 14.28
C SER A 2 -5.14 9.08 13.51
N GLN A 3 -4.28 8.28 12.90
CA GLN A 3 -3.26 8.74 11.98
C GLN A 3 -3.74 8.42 10.55
N VAL A 4 -3.44 9.30 9.60
CA VAL A 4 -3.72 9.05 8.18
C VAL A 4 -2.43 8.60 7.49
N VAL A 5 -2.50 7.51 6.73
CA VAL A 5 -1.39 6.98 5.92
C VAL A 5 -1.85 6.67 4.50
N GLU A 6 -0.91 6.59 3.58
CA GLU A 6 -1.17 6.19 2.19
C GLU A 6 -0.53 4.85 1.90
N LEU A 7 -1.33 3.90 1.41
CA LEU A 7 -0.82 2.70 0.76
C LEU A 7 -0.85 2.95 -0.74
N ARG A 8 0.31 2.82 -1.39
CA ARG A 8 0.49 3.15 -2.80
C ARG A 8 0.98 1.92 -3.55
N VAL A 9 0.49 1.72 -4.76
CA VAL A 9 0.98 0.67 -5.66
C VAL A 9 1.48 1.31 -6.93
N SER A 10 2.70 0.95 -7.33
CA SER A 10 3.31 1.49 -8.53
C SER A 10 2.50 1.13 -9.79
N TYR A 11 2.51 2.03 -10.77
CA TYR A 11 1.90 1.76 -12.07
C TYR A 11 2.48 0.50 -12.73
N ARG A 12 3.81 0.29 -12.63
CA ARG A 12 4.49 -0.87 -13.20
C ARG A 12 3.96 -2.18 -12.62
N TYR A 13 3.81 -2.25 -11.30
CA TYR A 13 3.34 -3.44 -10.62
C TYR A 13 1.88 -3.75 -10.94
N VAL A 14 1.01 -2.73 -11.00
CA VAL A 14 -0.38 -2.90 -11.45
C VAL A 14 -0.44 -3.36 -12.90
N LYS A 15 0.41 -2.82 -13.78
CA LYS A 15 0.44 -3.21 -15.19
C LYS A 15 0.84 -4.68 -15.37
N GLU A 16 1.81 -5.16 -14.58
CA GLU A 16 2.29 -6.54 -14.61
C GLU A 16 1.30 -7.52 -13.95
N HIS A 17 0.63 -7.07 -12.89
CA HIS A 17 -0.32 -7.88 -12.12
C HIS A 17 -1.63 -7.11 -11.86
N PRO A 18 -2.50 -6.89 -12.87
CA PRO A 18 -3.69 -6.03 -12.72
C PRO A 18 -4.64 -6.40 -11.59
N TRP A 19 -4.69 -7.69 -11.24
CA TRP A 19 -5.54 -8.23 -10.18
C TRP A 19 -5.13 -7.77 -8.77
N VAL A 20 -3.91 -7.26 -8.57
CA VAL A 20 -3.43 -6.82 -7.24
C VAL A 20 -4.25 -5.69 -6.65
N VAL A 21 -4.84 -4.82 -7.49
CA VAL A 21 -5.72 -3.73 -7.03
C VAL A 21 -6.98 -4.29 -6.36
N GLN A 22 -7.57 -5.32 -6.96
CA GLN A 22 -8.74 -5.99 -6.40
C GLN A 22 -8.39 -6.76 -5.14
N ALA A 23 -7.28 -7.51 -5.15
CA ALA A 23 -6.80 -8.25 -3.98
C ALA A 23 -6.53 -7.32 -2.79
N MET A 24 -5.85 -6.20 -3.01
CA MET A 24 -5.62 -5.19 -1.97
C MET A 24 -6.93 -4.62 -1.44
N THR A 25 -7.86 -4.25 -2.31
CA THR A 25 -9.15 -3.70 -1.88
C THR A 25 -9.94 -4.70 -1.03
N GLY A 26 -9.96 -5.98 -1.45
CA GLY A 26 -10.58 -7.07 -0.69
C GLY A 26 -9.91 -7.28 0.67
N PHE A 27 -8.58 -7.34 0.69
CA PHE A 27 -7.80 -7.50 1.92
C PHE A 27 -8.04 -6.36 2.92
N LEU A 28 -8.00 -5.10 2.47
CA LEU A 28 -8.23 -3.94 3.36
C LEU A 28 -9.66 -3.90 3.89
N SER A 29 -10.63 -4.34 3.09
CA SER A 29 -12.03 -4.48 3.53
C SER A 29 -12.18 -5.56 4.60
N ALA A 30 -11.52 -6.73 4.42
CA ALA A 30 -11.50 -7.79 5.42
C ALA A 30 -10.78 -7.33 6.70
N TYR A 31 -9.68 -6.59 6.57
CA TYR A 31 -8.94 -6.06 7.70
C TYR A 31 -9.76 -5.06 8.54
N PHE A 32 -10.60 -4.24 7.91
CA PHE A 32 -11.57 -3.40 8.62
C PHE A 32 -12.55 -4.23 9.46
N MET A 33 -13.02 -5.37 8.95
CA MET A 33 -13.91 -6.26 9.71
C MET A 33 -13.22 -6.85 10.95
N GLU A 34 -11.92 -7.16 10.86
CA GLU A 34 -11.11 -7.60 12.00
C GLU A 34 -10.78 -6.46 12.98
N LYS A 35 -10.57 -5.25 12.45
CA LYS A 35 -10.09 -4.06 13.18
C LYS A 35 -10.89 -2.82 12.74
N PRO A 36 -12.07 -2.56 13.34
CA PRO A 36 -12.95 -1.45 12.93
C PRO A 36 -12.38 -0.02 13.08
N GLU A 37 -11.26 0.10 13.79
CA GLU A 37 -10.48 1.34 13.92
C GLU A 37 -9.62 1.65 12.69
N PHE A 38 -9.36 0.66 11.82
CA PHE A 38 -8.74 0.85 10.52
C PHE A 38 -9.82 1.21 9.49
N ARG A 39 -9.67 2.28 8.70
CA ARG A 39 -10.65 2.61 7.67
C ARG A 39 -9.97 3.09 6.41
N VAL A 40 -10.47 2.67 5.25
CA VAL A 40 -10.11 3.28 3.97
C VAL A 40 -11.00 4.51 3.78
N GLN A 41 -10.41 5.70 3.73
CA GLN A 41 -11.12 6.94 3.43
C GLN A 41 -11.39 7.08 1.93
N GLN A 42 -10.37 6.81 1.11
CA GLN A 42 -10.41 7.03 -0.33
C GLN A 42 -9.57 5.98 -1.05
N ASN A 43 -10.02 5.62 -2.25
CA ASN A 43 -9.26 4.86 -3.23
C ASN A 43 -9.32 5.60 -4.56
N PHE A 44 -8.17 5.82 -5.19
CA PHE A 44 -8.10 6.48 -6.50
C PHE A 44 -6.82 6.11 -7.24
N VAL A 45 -6.76 6.50 -8.52
CA VAL A 45 -5.54 6.46 -9.33
C VAL A 45 -4.99 7.88 -9.39
N GLU A 46 -3.76 8.08 -8.93
CA GLU A 46 -3.05 9.34 -9.06
C GLU A 46 -2.67 9.57 -10.52
N LEU A 47 -3.19 10.64 -11.13
CA LEU A 47 -3.09 10.86 -12.57
C LEU A 47 -1.65 11.09 -13.05
N GLU A 48 -0.81 11.73 -12.24
CA GLU A 48 0.57 12.08 -12.64
C GLU A 48 1.48 10.86 -12.72
N SER A 49 1.35 9.93 -11.77
CA SER A 49 2.21 8.75 -11.66
C SER A 49 1.55 7.45 -12.15
N GLY A 50 0.23 7.45 -12.30
CA GLY A 50 -0.56 6.24 -12.54
C GLY A 50 -0.62 5.29 -11.33
N MET A 51 -0.19 5.72 -10.15
CA MET A 51 -0.21 4.90 -8.94
C MET A 51 -1.64 4.70 -8.43
N HIS A 52 -1.95 3.50 -7.97
CA HIS A 52 -3.16 3.28 -7.19
C HIS A 52 -2.90 3.61 -5.72
N VAL A 53 -3.77 4.42 -5.12
CA VAL A 53 -3.60 4.96 -3.77
C VAL A 53 -4.82 4.64 -2.91
N TRP A 54 -4.57 4.11 -1.71
CA TRP A 54 -5.54 3.98 -0.64
C TRP A 54 -5.14 4.89 0.52
N VAL A 55 -5.98 5.88 0.81
CA VAL A 55 -5.82 6.75 1.98
C VAL A 55 -6.52 6.07 3.15
N CYS A 56 -5.79 5.78 4.21
CA CYS A 56 -6.29 5.00 5.34
C CYS A 56 -6.18 5.77 6.66
N ASP A 57 -7.25 5.76 7.46
CA ASP A 57 -7.20 6.04 8.89
C ASP A 57 -6.75 4.79 9.65
N ILE A 58 -5.77 4.95 10.53
CA ILE A 58 -5.26 3.89 11.38
C ILE A 58 -5.22 4.34 12.84
N PRO A 59 -5.39 3.43 13.81
CA PRO A 59 -5.14 3.76 15.21
C PRO A 59 -3.63 3.99 15.43
N PRO A 60 -3.23 4.87 16.36
CA PRO A 60 -1.85 5.33 16.50
C PRO A 60 -0.87 4.22 16.90
N ASN A 61 -1.35 3.12 17.47
CA ASN A 61 -0.53 1.96 17.84
C ASN A 61 -0.48 0.87 16.75
N MET A 62 -1.08 1.12 15.58
CA MET A 62 -1.10 0.14 14.48
C MET A 62 0.27 0.01 13.83
N LYS A 63 0.73 -1.23 13.66
CA LYS A 63 1.97 -1.54 12.94
C LYS A 63 1.68 -1.72 11.45
N VAL A 64 1.77 -0.64 10.66
CA VAL A 64 1.50 -0.70 9.20
C VAL A 64 2.40 -1.70 8.48
N LEU A 65 3.67 -1.82 8.86
CA LEU A 65 4.57 -2.84 8.29
C LEU A 65 4.09 -4.28 8.52
N ALA A 66 3.39 -4.56 9.63
CA ALA A 66 2.83 -5.89 9.87
C ALA A 66 1.61 -6.17 8.98
N LEU A 67 0.78 -5.15 8.73
CA LEU A 67 -0.30 -5.21 7.73
C LEU A 67 0.26 -5.52 6.34
N LEU A 68 1.29 -4.78 5.92
CA LEU A 68 1.93 -4.96 4.62
C LEU A 68 2.54 -6.37 4.46
N LYS A 69 3.18 -6.91 5.51
CA LYS A 69 3.68 -8.29 5.50
C LYS A 69 2.56 -9.32 5.34
N ARG A 70 1.41 -9.12 5.98
CA ARG A 70 0.23 -9.99 5.79
C ARG A 70 -0.25 -9.91 4.35
N LEU A 71 -0.40 -8.69 3.83
CA LEU A 71 -0.82 -8.45 2.44
C LEU A 71 0.15 -9.09 1.44
N GLN A 72 1.46 -9.04 1.68
CA GLN A 72 2.48 -9.64 0.81
C GLN A 72 2.28 -11.14 0.58
N ALA A 73 1.79 -11.86 1.58
CA ALA A 73 1.55 -13.30 1.47
C ALA A 73 0.48 -13.65 0.42
N ASP A 74 -0.41 -12.70 0.12
CA ASP A 74 -1.52 -12.86 -0.83
C ASP A 74 -1.24 -12.20 -2.20
N LEU A 75 -0.08 -11.54 -2.35
CA LEU A 75 0.29 -10.81 -3.57
C LEU A 75 1.47 -11.50 -4.29
N PRO A 76 1.69 -11.20 -5.59
CA PRO A 76 2.93 -11.54 -6.27
C PRO A 76 4.16 -11.00 -5.52
N PRO A 77 5.37 -11.50 -5.84
CA PRO A 77 6.60 -10.94 -5.30
C PRO A 77 6.63 -9.42 -5.48
N CYS A 78 6.79 -8.69 -4.38
CA CYS A 78 6.82 -7.24 -4.36
C CYS A 78 7.75 -6.75 -3.26
N ARG A 79 8.19 -5.49 -3.39
CA ARG A 79 8.97 -4.77 -2.39
C ARG A 79 8.13 -3.67 -1.78
N TYR A 80 8.33 -3.44 -0.50
CA TYR A 80 7.80 -2.28 0.22
C TYR A 80 8.89 -1.25 0.45
N THR A 81 8.56 0.00 0.17
CA THR A 81 9.39 1.16 0.54
C THR A 81 8.52 2.12 1.32
N GLN A 82 8.97 2.52 2.51
CA GLN A 82 8.36 3.62 3.23
C GLN A 82 9.04 4.91 2.77
N THR A 83 8.28 5.84 2.20
CA THR A 83 8.77 7.16 1.90
C THR A 83 8.59 8.01 3.14
N GLU A 84 9.69 8.46 3.73
CA GLU A 84 9.65 9.49 4.76
C GLU A 84 9.20 10.79 4.10
N THR A 85 8.10 11.33 4.60
CA THR A 85 7.54 12.59 4.12
C THR A 85 7.62 13.60 5.25
N ASP A 86 8.23 14.75 5.01
CA ASP A 86 8.29 15.82 6.01
C ASP A 86 6.87 16.32 6.37
N PRO A 87 6.55 16.57 7.64
CA PRO A 87 5.27 17.15 8.03
C PRO A 87 5.02 18.46 7.26
N PRO A 88 3.81 18.69 6.70
CA PRO A 88 2.53 18.04 7.01
C PRO A 88 2.19 16.81 6.16
N ALA A 89 3.12 16.27 5.38
CA ALA A 89 2.84 15.15 4.50
C ALA A 89 2.63 13.83 5.28
N ARG A 90 1.70 13.01 4.76
CA ARG A 90 1.25 11.77 5.39
C ARG A 90 2.23 10.65 5.05
N PRO A 91 2.57 9.74 5.98
CA PRO A 91 3.45 8.62 5.67
C PRO A 91 2.94 7.78 4.51
N GLN A 92 3.82 7.48 3.56
CA GLN A 92 3.49 6.74 2.36
C GLN A 92 4.23 5.40 2.33
N PHE A 93 3.49 4.35 2.00
CA PHE A 93 4.01 3.00 1.85
C PHE A 93 3.80 2.55 0.41
N LEU A 94 4.89 2.48 -0.35
CA LEU A 94 4.89 2.07 -1.75
C LEU A 94 5.12 0.57 -1.89
N ILE A 95 4.25 -0.08 -2.66
CA ILE A 95 4.34 -1.46 -3.12
C ILE A 95 4.75 -1.41 -4.60
N ASP A 96 5.88 -2.05 -4.93
CA ASP A 96 6.40 -2.11 -6.30
C ASP A 96 6.92 -3.51 -6.65
N CYS A 97 7.16 -3.79 -7.94
CA CYS A 97 7.83 -5.02 -8.33
C CYS A 97 9.23 -5.07 -7.67
N PRO A 98 9.75 -6.27 -7.36
CA PRO A 98 11.09 -6.41 -6.82
C PRO A 98 12.12 -5.77 -7.76
N GLU A 99 13.22 -5.30 -7.20
CA GLU A 99 14.38 -4.92 -8.01
C GLU A 99 14.82 -6.17 -8.78
N THR A 100 14.86 -6.05 -10.10
CA THR A 100 15.55 -7.03 -10.94
C THR A 100 17.02 -6.81 -10.67
N GLU A 101 17.73 -7.80 -10.11
CA GLU A 101 19.19 -7.73 -10.01
C GLU A 101 19.74 -7.29 -11.38
N PRO A 102 20.59 -6.25 -11.44
CA PRO A 102 21.23 -5.90 -12.70
C PRO A 102 22.02 -7.12 -13.14
N LEU A 103 21.72 -7.62 -14.35
CA LEU A 103 22.56 -8.60 -15.03
C LEU A 103 23.97 -8.01 -15.07
N VAL A 104 24.86 -8.54 -14.24
CA VAL A 104 26.28 -8.18 -14.27
C VAL A 104 26.79 -8.62 -15.65
N PRO A 105 27.34 -7.70 -16.47
CA PRO A 105 27.84 -8.02 -17.80
C PRO A 105 29.04 -8.97 -17.77
#